data_AF-K6ZRI8-F1
#
_entry.id   AF-K6ZRI8-F1
#
_cell.length_a   1.000
_cell.length_b   1.000
_cell.length_c   1.000
_cell.angle_alpha   90.00
_cell.angle_beta   90.00
_cell.angle_gamma   90.00
#
_symmetry.space_group_name_H-M   'P 1'
#
loop_
_entity.id
_entity.type
_entity.pdbx_description
1 polymer ?
#
loop_
_entity_poly.entity_id
_entity_poly.type
_entity_poly.pdbx_seq_one_letter_code
_entity_poly.pdbx_strand_id
1 'polypeptide(L)'
;MSANIIKAGISLFVLSLSGCKLLPENDTQYVQSDISNERTFCLYQSPDASVEHNCDVNYWLSYWLDIDEMTWAQRKAEIALLSTSPQDQLRKILLCQGKDTPYQDKLRSQSWALNLIKDLDGGMQEILSVMVYHPSQELLESESAVVTLSKINGGQSIRIEEQQELVDQQQEQIEQQRSQIEQLLKIEASIMDNAKGDPK
;
A
#
# COMPACT_ATOMS: atom_id res chain seq x y z
N MET A 1 13.69 42.36 60.67
CA MET A 1 13.30 41.11 61.36
C MET A 1 12.21 40.43 60.55
N SER A 2 12.40 39.12 60.36
CA SER A 2 11.47 38.05 59.94
C SER A 2 10.59 38.21 58.70
N ALA A 3 10.87 37.33 57.74
CA ALA A 3 10.00 36.89 56.65
C ALA A 3 8.74 36.16 57.15
N ASN A 4 7.70 36.09 56.29
CA ASN A 4 7.02 34.85 55.85
C ASN A 4 5.91 35.18 54.81
N ILE A 5 6.10 34.78 53.53
CA ILE A 5 5.49 33.62 52.83
C ILE A 5 4.06 33.86 52.27
N ILE A 6 4.04 34.14 50.95
CA ILE A 6 3.28 33.52 49.83
C ILE A 6 1.83 33.03 50.08
N LYS A 7 0.89 33.57 49.28
CA LYS A 7 -0.19 32.87 48.53
C LYS A 7 -0.67 33.80 47.40
N ALA A 8 -0.23 33.55 46.16
CA ALA A 8 -1.00 32.86 45.12
C ALA A 8 -2.21 33.67 44.62
N GLY A 9 -1.98 34.43 43.54
CA GLY A 9 -3.01 35.11 42.77
C GLY A 9 -2.53 35.23 41.33
N ILE A 10 -2.76 34.18 40.56
CA ILE A 10 -2.46 34.05 39.14
C ILE A 10 -3.24 35.12 38.39
N SER A 11 -2.56 36.08 37.78
CA SER A 11 -3.14 36.91 36.72
C SER A 11 -2.18 36.90 35.53
N LEU A 12 -2.53 36.01 34.61
CA LEU A 12 -1.94 35.76 33.31
C LEU A 12 -1.96 37.07 32.50
N PHE A 13 -0.83 37.78 32.41
CA PHE A 13 -0.68 38.90 31.49
C PHE A 13 0.25 38.50 30.35
N VAL A 14 -0.42 38.20 29.25
CA VAL A 14 0.01 37.89 27.89
C VAL A 14 1.37 38.52 27.53
N LEU A 15 2.34 37.64 27.24
CA LEU A 15 3.58 37.95 26.55
C LEU A 15 3.26 38.58 25.19
N SER A 16 3.48 39.88 25.11
CA SER A 16 3.46 40.67 23.88
C SER A 16 4.64 40.28 22.98
N LEU A 17 4.41 39.33 22.07
CA LEU A 17 5.24 39.14 20.87
C LEU A 17 4.95 40.29 19.89
N SER A 18 5.60 41.44 20.12
CA SER A 18 5.73 42.49 19.11
C SER A 18 6.85 42.07 18.14
N GLY A 19 6.48 41.34 17.10
CA GLY A 19 7.44 40.77 16.17
C GLY A 19 6.87 40.42 14.80
N CYS A 20 6.00 41.28 14.23
CA CYS A 20 5.61 41.21 12.82
C CYS A 20 5.54 42.62 12.22
N LYS A 21 6.70 43.23 11.94
CA LYS A 21 6.82 44.27 10.90
C LYS A 21 8.12 44.04 10.15
N LEU A 22 8.14 42.97 9.37
CA LEU A 22 9.19 42.72 8.39
C LEU A 22 8.63 41.96 7.19
N LEU A 23 7.61 42.54 6.57
CA LEU A 23 7.25 42.27 5.19
C LEU A 23 7.05 43.64 4.53
N PRO A 24 7.70 43.92 3.39
CA PRO A 24 7.38 45.11 2.62
C PRO A 24 5.91 44.99 2.18
N GLU A 25 5.15 46.05 2.45
CA GLU A 25 3.80 46.24 1.91
C GLU A 25 3.96 46.42 0.40
N ASN A 26 4.00 45.29 -0.31
CA ASN A 26 3.84 45.31 -1.74
C ASN A 26 2.35 45.51 -1.95
N ASP A 27 1.98 46.69 -2.45
CA ASP A 27 0.71 46.95 -3.14
C ASP A 27 0.67 46.10 -4.41
N THR A 28 0.75 44.77 -4.26
CA THR A 28 0.14 43.89 -5.21
C THR A 28 -1.35 44.07 -4.97
N GLN A 29 -1.97 44.90 -5.81
CA GLN A 29 -3.31 44.57 -6.29
C GLN A 29 -3.28 43.06 -6.52
N TYR A 30 -3.89 42.31 -5.61
CA TYR A 30 -4.28 40.96 -5.91
C TYR A 30 -5.21 41.15 -7.10
N VAL A 31 -4.66 41.00 -8.30
CA VAL A 31 -5.42 40.42 -9.39
C VAL A 31 -5.83 39.09 -8.80
N GLN A 32 -6.99 39.10 -8.14
CA GLN A 32 -7.80 37.93 -7.99
C GLN A 32 -7.99 37.49 -9.43
N SER A 33 -7.08 36.65 -9.91
CA SER A 33 -7.35 35.88 -11.09
C SER A 33 -8.55 35.06 -10.66
N ASP A 34 -9.74 35.51 -11.07
CA ASP A 34 -10.86 34.63 -11.26
C ASP A 34 -10.38 33.58 -12.28
N ILE A 35 -9.62 32.60 -11.80
CA ILE A 35 -9.64 31.27 -12.36
C ILE A 35 -10.93 30.66 -11.80
N SER A 36 -12.06 31.29 -12.10
CA SER A 36 -13.31 30.57 -12.25
C SER A 36 -13.19 29.81 -13.56
N ASN A 37 -12.27 28.83 -13.62
CA ASN A 37 -12.49 27.69 -14.47
C ASN A 37 -13.67 26.98 -13.81
N GLU A 38 -14.89 27.36 -14.18
CA GLU A 38 -16.04 26.50 -13.97
C GLU A 38 -15.68 25.18 -14.66
N ARG A 39 -15.19 24.21 -13.87
CA ARG A 39 -14.86 22.89 -14.38
C ARG A 39 -16.18 22.22 -14.71
N THR A 40 -16.52 22.19 -15.98
CA THR A 40 -17.65 21.39 -16.43
C THR A 40 -17.23 19.92 -16.38
N PHE A 41 -17.98 19.14 -15.60
CA PHE A 41 -17.73 17.72 -15.40
C PHE A 41 -18.70 16.91 -16.27
N CYS A 42 -18.46 16.94 -17.58
CA CYS A 42 -19.16 16.11 -18.55
C CYS A 42 -18.27 14.95 -18.99
N LEU A 43 -18.86 13.82 -19.39
CA LEU A 43 -18.10 12.77 -20.08
C LEU A 43 -17.60 13.29 -21.45
N TYR A 44 -18.44 14.06 -22.15
CA TYR A 44 -18.12 14.71 -23.42
C TYR A 44 -18.66 16.15 -23.45
N GLN A 45 -17.89 17.11 -23.96
CA GLN A 45 -18.28 18.52 -24.13
C GLN A 45 -19.05 18.79 -25.44
N SER A 46 -18.99 17.89 -26.42
CA SER A 46 -19.64 18.08 -27.72
C SER A 46 -21.19 18.03 -27.62
N PRO A 47 -21.92 18.88 -28.37
CA PRO A 47 -23.39 18.87 -28.40
C PRO A 47 -24.03 17.57 -28.94
N ASP A 48 -23.25 16.63 -29.47
CA ASP A 48 -23.71 15.32 -29.94
C ASP A 48 -23.89 14.26 -28.83
N ALA A 49 -23.70 14.63 -27.56
CA ALA A 49 -23.75 13.68 -26.46
C ALA A 49 -25.19 13.24 -26.12
N SER A 50 -25.72 12.29 -26.89
CA SER A 50 -26.84 11.41 -26.49
C SER A 50 -26.50 10.46 -25.32
N VAL A 51 -25.44 10.78 -24.59
CA VAL A 51 -24.90 10.01 -23.48
C VAL A 51 -25.75 10.29 -22.25
N GLU A 52 -26.36 9.24 -21.73
CA GLU A 52 -27.15 9.29 -20.50
C GLU A 52 -26.31 9.87 -19.34
N HIS A 53 -26.86 10.83 -18.60
CA HIS A 53 -26.19 11.50 -17.47
C HIS A 53 -24.82 12.12 -17.78
N ASN A 54 -24.58 12.54 -19.03
CA ASN A 54 -23.30 13.07 -19.50
C ASN A 54 -22.63 14.07 -18.54
N CYS A 55 -23.36 15.09 -18.10
CA CYS A 55 -22.87 16.19 -17.25
C CYS A 55 -23.43 16.15 -15.81
N ASP A 56 -23.99 15.02 -15.39
CA ASP A 56 -24.66 14.88 -14.10
C ASP A 56 -23.74 14.24 -13.06
N VAL A 57 -22.86 15.05 -12.47
CA VAL A 57 -21.91 14.57 -11.44
C VAL A 57 -22.63 13.97 -10.24
N ASN A 58 -23.77 14.54 -9.85
CA ASN A 58 -24.51 14.06 -8.69
C ASN A 58 -25.04 12.64 -8.94
N TYR A 59 -25.50 12.35 -10.15
CA TYR A 59 -25.84 10.98 -10.55
C TYR A 59 -24.64 10.04 -10.40
N TRP A 60 -23.47 10.39 -10.95
CA TRP A 60 -22.28 9.52 -10.90
C TRP A 60 -21.76 9.30 -9.49
N LEU A 61 -21.78 10.33 -8.65
CA LEU A 61 -21.40 10.21 -7.24
C LEU A 61 -22.40 9.33 -6.48
N SER A 62 -23.70 9.52 -6.69
CA SER A 62 -24.73 8.69 -6.05
C SER A 62 -24.59 7.23 -6.49
N TYR A 63 -24.42 6.99 -7.78
CA TYR A 63 -24.17 5.65 -8.33
C TYR A 63 -22.94 5.01 -7.69
N TRP A 64 -21.85 5.75 -7.51
CA TRP A 64 -20.65 5.24 -6.86
C TRP A 64 -20.85 4.93 -5.36
N LEU A 65 -21.69 5.71 -4.66
CA LEU A 65 -22.04 5.43 -3.27
C LEU A 65 -22.90 4.17 -3.14
N ASP A 66 -23.90 4.01 -4.01
CA ASP A 66 -24.82 2.85 -4.00
C ASP A 66 -24.06 1.52 -4.21
N ILE A 67 -22.92 1.58 -4.92
CA ILE A 67 -22.04 0.43 -5.18
C ILE A 67 -21.42 -0.15 -3.89
N ASP A 68 -21.16 0.65 -2.86
CA ASP A 68 -20.55 0.15 -1.61
C ASP A 68 -21.50 -0.75 -0.81
N GLU A 69 -22.81 -0.60 -1.01
CA GLU A 69 -23.83 -1.46 -0.41
C GLU A 69 -24.00 -2.81 -1.13
N MET A 70 -23.48 -2.92 -2.36
CA MET A 70 -23.58 -4.13 -3.17
C MET A 70 -22.51 -5.16 -2.81
N THR A 71 -22.83 -6.44 -2.95
CA THR A 71 -21.82 -7.51 -2.96
C THR A 71 -21.11 -7.60 -4.31
N TRP A 72 -19.89 -8.13 -4.34
CA TRP A 72 -19.21 -8.41 -5.61
C TRP A 72 -20.06 -9.25 -6.59
N ALA A 73 -20.82 -10.23 -6.10
CA ALA A 73 -21.67 -11.06 -6.95
C ALA A 73 -22.75 -10.25 -7.69
N GLN A 74 -23.39 -9.30 -7.01
CA GLN A 74 -24.37 -8.39 -7.62
C GLN A 74 -23.71 -7.48 -8.65
N ARG A 75 -22.61 -6.81 -8.28
CA ARG A 75 -21.89 -5.92 -9.20
C ARG A 75 -21.41 -6.64 -10.45
N LYS A 76 -20.90 -7.87 -10.29
CA LYS A 76 -20.47 -8.71 -11.41
C LYS A 76 -21.62 -9.09 -12.35
N ALA A 77 -22.81 -9.35 -11.80
CA ALA A 77 -24.00 -9.59 -12.61
C ALA A 77 -24.41 -8.35 -13.41
N GLU A 78 -24.35 -7.16 -12.80
CA GLU A 78 -24.62 -5.89 -13.49
C GLU A 78 -23.59 -5.61 -14.60
N ILE A 79 -22.30 -5.79 -14.33
CA ILE A 79 -21.22 -5.64 -15.33
C ILE A 79 -21.50 -6.47 -16.59
N ALA A 80 -22.08 -7.66 -16.45
CA ALA A 80 -22.37 -8.55 -17.57
C ALA A 80 -23.50 -8.06 -18.48
N LEU A 81 -24.39 -7.18 -17.98
CA LEU A 81 -25.51 -6.60 -18.73
C LEU A 81 -25.12 -5.31 -19.46
N LEU A 82 -24.03 -4.67 -19.02
CA LEU A 82 -23.58 -3.38 -19.54
C LEU A 82 -22.86 -3.51 -20.89
N SER A 83 -23.10 -2.55 -21.79
CA SER A 83 -22.52 -2.52 -23.14
C SER A 83 -21.10 -1.93 -23.15
N THR A 84 -20.60 -1.55 -24.32
CA THR A 84 -19.32 -0.83 -24.49
C THR A 84 -19.53 0.67 -24.72
N SER A 85 -20.75 1.19 -24.54
CA SER A 85 -21.01 2.63 -24.60
C SER A 85 -20.22 3.37 -23.49
N PRO A 86 -19.89 4.65 -23.66
CA PRO A 86 -19.10 5.39 -22.67
C PRO A 86 -19.69 5.40 -21.26
N GLN A 87 -21.01 5.61 -21.14
CA GLN A 87 -21.72 5.59 -19.86
C GLN A 87 -21.67 4.20 -19.21
N ASP A 88 -21.81 3.14 -20.00
CA ASP A 88 -21.76 1.77 -19.48
C ASP A 88 -20.32 1.37 -19.13
N GLN A 89 -19.32 1.88 -19.85
CA GLN A 89 -17.92 1.72 -19.48
C GLN A 89 -17.62 2.40 -18.14
N LEU A 90 -18.12 3.62 -17.92
CA LEU A 90 -17.98 4.27 -16.63
C LEU A 90 -18.64 3.46 -15.51
N ARG A 91 -19.88 2.99 -15.73
CA ARG A 91 -20.58 2.11 -14.78
C ARG A 91 -19.76 0.86 -14.46
N LYS A 92 -19.18 0.19 -15.48
CA LYS A 92 -18.29 -0.98 -15.29
C LYS A 92 -17.08 -0.65 -14.43
N ILE A 93 -16.43 0.49 -14.68
CA ILE A 93 -15.25 0.93 -13.93
C ILE A 93 -15.61 1.17 -12.47
N LEU A 94 -16.71 1.89 -12.20
CA LEU A 94 -17.17 2.20 -10.85
C LEU A 94 -17.58 0.93 -10.08
N LEU A 95 -18.28 -0.01 -10.73
CA LEU A 95 -18.67 -1.30 -10.13
C LEU A 95 -17.47 -2.15 -9.67
N CYS A 96 -16.28 -1.92 -10.24
CA CYS A 96 -15.04 -2.58 -9.85
C CYS A 96 -14.28 -1.89 -8.69
N GLN A 97 -14.74 -0.74 -8.19
CA GLN A 97 -14.07 -0.02 -7.10
C GLN A 97 -14.42 -0.55 -5.70
N GLY A 98 -15.36 -1.49 -5.60
CA GLY A 98 -15.74 -2.07 -4.30
C GLY A 98 -14.57 -2.82 -3.65
N LYS A 99 -14.48 -2.73 -2.32
CA LYS A 99 -13.40 -3.31 -1.50
C LYS A 99 -13.17 -4.81 -1.65
N ASP A 100 -14.23 -5.57 -1.93
CA ASP A 100 -14.23 -7.03 -2.11
C ASP A 100 -14.03 -7.47 -3.57
N THR A 101 -13.76 -6.53 -4.48
CA THR A 101 -13.51 -6.85 -5.90
C THR A 101 -12.20 -7.65 -6.05
N PRO A 102 -12.21 -8.80 -6.75
CA PRO A 102 -11.00 -9.59 -6.97
C PRO A 102 -9.94 -8.85 -7.81
N TYR A 103 -8.67 -9.15 -7.56
CA TYR A 103 -7.51 -8.56 -8.26
C TYR A 103 -7.65 -8.53 -9.78
N GLN A 104 -8.07 -9.65 -10.39
CA GLN A 104 -8.18 -9.76 -11.86
C GLN A 104 -9.27 -8.85 -12.44
N ASP A 105 -10.33 -8.60 -11.69
CA ASP A 105 -11.42 -7.73 -12.11
C ASP A 105 -11.06 -6.26 -11.89
N LYS A 106 -10.34 -5.92 -10.81
CA LYS A 106 -9.70 -4.60 -10.62
C LYS A 106 -8.72 -4.29 -11.76
N LEU A 107 -7.86 -5.24 -12.12
CA LEU A 107 -6.91 -5.09 -13.23
C LEU A 107 -7.62 -4.91 -14.58
N ARG A 108 -8.74 -5.61 -14.82
CA ARG A 108 -9.54 -5.40 -16.02
C ARG A 108 -10.15 -4.01 -16.06
N SER A 109 -10.62 -3.51 -14.92
CA SER A 109 -11.15 -2.16 -14.78
C SER A 109 -10.12 -1.09 -15.11
N GLN A 110 -8.84 -1.30 -14.80
CA GLN A 110 -7.75 -0.39 -15.20
C GLN A 110 -7.67 -0.22 -16.71
N SER A 111 -7.81 -1.31 -17.47
CA SER A 111 -7.83 -1.25 -18.94
C SER A 111 -9.04 -0.49 -19.48
N TRP A 112 -10.22 -0.67 -18.87
CA TRP A 112 -11.41 0.11 -19.23
C TRP A 112 -11.24 1.60 -18.93
N ALA A 113 -10.75 1.93 -17.73
CA ALA A 113 -10.49 3.31 -17.32
C ALA A 113 -9.48 3.99 -18.25
N LEU A 114 -8.37 3.31 -18.56
CA LEU A 114 -7.36 3.85 -19.47
C LEU A 114 -7.92 4.15 -20.87
N ASN A 115 -8.85 3.33 -21.36
CA ASN A 115 -9.49 3.58 -22.65
C ASN A 115 -10.47 4.74 -22.55
N LEU A 116 -11.36 4.72 -21.56
CA LEU A 116 -12.37 5.77 -21.39
C LEU A 116 -11.71 7.14 -21.18
N ILE A 117 -10.71 7.26 -20.29
CA ILE A 117 -9.99 8.52 -20.00
C ILE A 117 -9.42 9.18 -21.26
N LYS A 118 -8.98 8.40 -22.27
CA LYS A 118 -8.45 8.96 -23.53
C LYS A 118 -9.54 9.64 -24.36
N ASP A 119 -10.77 9.17 -24.22
CA ASP A 119 -11.91 9.63 -25.00
C ASP A 119 -12.67 10.75 -24.27
N LEU A 120 -12.54 10.86 -22.93
CA LEU A 120 -13.14 11.92 -22.13
C LEU A 120 -12.44 13.28 -22.34
N ASP A 121 -13.20 14.36 -22.17
CA ASP A 121 -12.70 15.73 -22.14
C ASP A 121 -12.96 16.43 -20.80
N GLY A 122 -12.20 17.49 -20.53
CA GLY A 122 -12.42 18.38 -19.39
C GLY A 122 -12.32 17.72 -18.01
N GLY A 123 -13.18 18.16 -17.08
CA GLY A 123 -13.06 17.83 -15.66
C GLY A 123 -13.32 16.36 -15.31
N MET A 124 -14.09 15.63 -16.14
CA MET A 124 -14.39 14.23 -15.86
C MET A 124 -13.19 13.32 -16.13
N GLN A 125 -12.39 13.65 -17.14
CA GLN A 125 -11.10 13.01 -17.39
C GLN A 125 -10.19 13.09 -16.16
N GLU A 126 -10.10 14.29 -15.56
CA GLU A 126 -9.32 14.54 -14.34
C GLU A 126 -9.89 13.76 -13.14
N ILE A 127 -11.21 13.79 -12.94
CA ILE A 127 -11.88 13.06 -11.86
C ILE A 127 -11.58 11.56 -11.96
N LEU A 128 -11.79 10.97 -13.13
CA LEU A 128 -11.60 9.53 -13.32
C LEU A 128 -10.12 9.15 -13.15
N SER A 129 -9.20 10.01 -13.59
CA SER A 129 -7.76 9.79 -13.40
C SER A 129 -7.37 9.81 -11.92
N VAL A 130 -7.75 10.87 -11.22
CA VAL A 130 -7.31 11.16 -9.84
C VAL A 130 -8.02 10.29 -8.80
N MET A 131 -9.35 10.11 -8.92
CA MET A 131 -10.14 9.44 -7.89
C MET A 131 -10.23 7.92 -8.10
N VAL A 132 -10.02 7.43 -9.33
CA VAL A 132 -10.25 6.02 -9.66
C VAL A 132 -8.99 5.37 -10.21
N TYR A 133 -8.45 5.88 -11.32
CA TYR A 133 -7.38 5.20 -12.05
C TYR A 133 -6.10 5.10 -11.21
N HIS A 134 -5.51 6.22 -10.79
CA HIS A 134 -4.24 6.21 -10.06
C HIS A 134 -4.30 5.44 -8.74
N PRO A 135 -5.28 5.65 -7.84
CA PRO A 135 -5.34 4.93 -6.57
C PRO A 135 -5.50 3.41 -6.78
N SER A 136 -6.32 2.99 -7.74
CA SER A 136 -6.48 1.55 -8.01
C SER A 136 -5.23 0.96 -8.65
N GLN A 137 -4.41 1.73 -9.37
CA GLN A 137 -3.16 1.28 -9.96
C GLN A 137 -2.10 1.04 -8.88
N GLU A 138 -1.92 2.00 -7.95
CA GLU A 138 -1.05 1.85 -6.78
C GLU A 138 -1.48 0.66 -5.90
N LEU A 139 -2.79 0.49 -5.68
CA LEU A 139 -3.31 -0.65 -4.92
C LEU A 139 -2.94 -1.98 -5.57
N LEU A 140 -3.11 -2.13 -6.89
CA LEU A 140 -2.75 -3.34 -7.61
C LEU A 140 -1.25 -3.64 -7.54
N GLU A 141 -0.41 -2.62 -7.65
CA GLU A 141 1.04 -2.77 -7.50
C GLU A 141 1.41 -3.26 -6.10
N SER A 142 0.77 -2.70 -5.07
CA SER A 142 0.99 -3.12 -3.68
C SER A 142 0.51 -4.55 -3.42
N GLU A 143 -0.67 -4.94 -3.93
CA GLU A 143 -1.20 -6.31 -3.82
C GLU A 143 -0.25 -7.32 -4.50
N SER A 144 0.27 -6.97 -5.69
CA SER A 144 1.26 -7.78 -6.41
C SER A 144 2.59 -7.91 -5.65
N ALA A 145 3.07 -6.82 -5.06
CA ALA A 145 4.28 -6.82 -4.26
C ALA A 145 4.14 -7.71 -3.02
N VAL A 146 3.02 -7.63 -2.30
CA VAL A 146 2.75 -8.47 -1.12
C VAL A 146 2.73 -9.94 -1.49
N VAL A 147 2.07 -10.33 -2.58
CA VAL A 147 2.05 -11.73 -3.05
C VAL A 147 3.45 -12.22 -3.38
N THR A 148 4.26 -11.39 -4.04
CA THR A 148 5.65 -11.71 -4.38
C THR A 148 6.51 -11.89 -3.14
N LEU A 149 6.41 -10.97 -2.18
CA LEU A 149 7.11 -11.04 -0.90
C LEU A 149 6.70 -12.27 -0.09
N SER A 150 5.41 -12.62 -0.08
CA SER A 150 4.91 -13.83 0.59
C SER A 150 5.52 -15.09 0.00
N LYS A 151 5.65 -15.17 -1.34
CA LYS A 151 6.31 -16.32 -2.00
C LYS A 151 7.79 -16.40 -1.67
N ILE A 152 8.49 -15.26 -1.67
CA ILE A 152 9.92 -15.19 -1.32
C ILE A 152 10.13 -15.63 0.12
N ASN A 153 9.32 -15.13 1.07
CA ASN A 153 9.43 -15.45 2.48
C ASN A 153 9.12 -16.94 2.75
N GLY A 154 8.09 -17.48 2.11
CA GLY A 154 7.80 -18.92 2.16
C GLY A 154 8.97 -19.76 1.64
N GLY A 155 9.54 -19.40 0.50
CA GLY A 155 10.73 -20.08 -0.04
C GLY A 155 11.99 -19.91 0.80
N GLN A 156 12.17 -18.76 1.47
CA GLN A 156 13.26 -18.55 2.43
C GLN A 156 13.09 -19.41 3.68
N SER A 157 11.87 -19.55 4.20
CA SER A 157 11.59 -20.37 5.37
C SER A 157 11.96 -21.84 5.13
N ILE A 158 11.60 -22.39 3.97
CA ILE A 158 11.97 -23.76 3.57
C ILE A 158 13.50 -23.91 3.50
N ARG A 159 14.21 -22.97 2.86
CA ARG A 159 15.67 -23.02 2.77
C ARG A 159 16.36 -22.95 4.14
N ILE A 160 15.81 -22.19 5.08
CA ILE A 160 16.34 -22.10 6.45
C ILE A 160 16.19 -23.45 7.16
N GLU A 161 15.04 -24.11 7.00
CA GLU A 161 14.79 -25.44 7.55
C GLU A 161 15.77 -26.47 6.98
N GLU A 162 15.95 -26.50 5.65
CA GLU A 162 16.94 -27.37 5.00
C GLU A 162 18.38 -27.10 5.47
N GLN A 163 18.75 -25.82 5.67
CA GLN A 163 20.06 -25.46 6.19
C GLN A 163 20.25 -25.91 7.64
N GLN A 164 19.20 -25.82 8.47
CA GLN A 164 19.25 -26.26 9.86
C GLN A 164 19.45 -27.78 9.95
N GLU A 165 18.73 -28.56 9.14
CA GLU A 165 18.92 -30.01 9.07
C GLU A 165 20.36 -30.39 8.67
N LEU A 166 20.94 -29.67 7.71
CA LEU A 166 22.33 -29.92 7.28
C LEU A 166 23.33 -29.62 8.42
N VAL A 167 23.12 -28.52 9.15
CA VAL A 167 23.96 -28.14 10.30
C VAL A 167 23.86 -29.21 11.39
N ASP A 168 22.65 -29.69 11.69
CA ASP A 168 22.44 -30.72 12.71
C ASP A 168 23.13 -32.03 12.34
N GLN A 169 23.05 -32.45 11.06
CA GLN A 169 23.76 -33.62 10.53
C GLN A 169 25.28 -33.47 10.64
N GLN A 170 25.83 -32.30 10.29
CA GLN A 170 27.27 -32.04 10.42
C GLN A 170 27.72 -32.09 11.88
N GLN A 171 26.90 -31.57 12.79
CA GLN A 171 27.21 -31.58 14.21
C GLN A 171 27.23 -33.00 14.78
N GLU A 172 26.30 -33.86 14.35
CA GLU A 172 26.32 -35.28 14.70
C GLU A 172 27.58 -35.98 14.19
N GLN A 173 27.98 -35.72 12.94
CA GLN A 173 29.22 -36.28 12.38
C GLN A 173 30.47 -35.84 13.14
N ILE A 174 30.56 -34.56 13.52
CA ILE A 174 31.67 -34.05 14.33
C ILE A 174 31.73 -34.76 15.68
N GLU A 175 30.58 -34.99 16.33
CA GLU A 175 30.52 -35.68 17.61
C GLU A 175 30.95 -37.14 17.49
N GLN A 176 30.52 -37.84 16.43
CA GLN A 176 30.98 -39.20 16.13
C GLN A 176 32.50 -39.25 15.91
N GLN A 177 33.06 -38.31 15.15
CA GLN A 177 34.51 -38.24 14.92
C GLN A 177 35.28 -37.95 16.22
N ARG A 178 34.77 -37.04 17.07
CA ARG A 178 35.36 -36.79 18.40
C ARG A 178 35.38 -38.04 19.25
N SER A 179 34.27 -38.78 19.31
CA SER A 179 34.21 -40.05 20.04
C SER A 179 35.21 -41.07 19.50
N GLN A 180 35.40 -41.16 18.18
CA GLN A 180 36.40 -42.05 17.59
C GLN A 180 37.83 -41.67 17.97
N ILE A 181 38.14 -40.37 17.95
CA ILE A 181 39.45 -39.85 18.38
C ILE A 181 39.70 -40.20 19.85
N GLU A 182 38.73 -39.99 20.74
CA GLU A 182 38.87 -40.34 22.16
C GLU A 182 39.13 -41.83 22.39
N GLN A 183 38.46 -42.70 21.63
CA GLN A 183 38.71 -44.14 21.68
C GLN A 183 40.13 -44.49 21.23
N LEU A 184 40.61 -43.89 20.14
CA LEU A 184 41.97 -44.09 19.65
C LEU A 184 43.01 -43.61 20.66
N LEU A 185 42.81 -42.44 21.27
CA LEU A 185 43.67 -41.91 22.33
C LEU A 185 43.73 -42.84 23.55
N LYS A 186 42.59 -43.42 23.94
CA LYS A 186 42.52 -44.40 25.03
C LYS A 186 43.29 -45.69 24.70
N ILE A 187 43.20 -46.16 23.46
CA ILE A 187 43.96 -47.31 22.98
C ILE A 187 45.47 -47.00 22.99
N GLU A 188 45.87 -45.83 22.49
CA GLU A 188 47.27 -45.39 22.50
C GLU A 188 47.84 -45.32 23.93
N ALA A 189 47.11 -44.71 24.86
CA ALA A 189 47.51 -44.63 26.27
C ALA A 189 47.70 -46.03 26.89
N SER A 190 46.77 -46.96 26.62
CA SER A 190 46.88 -48.36 27.06
C SER A 190 48.11 -49.07 26.49
N ILE A 191 48.43 -48.85 25.21
CA ILE A 191 49.63 -49.42 24.58
C ILE A 191 50.90 -48.84 25.23
N MET A 192 50.94 -47.53 25.48
CA MET A 192 52.08 -46.87 26.13
C MET A 192 52.31 -47.36 27.56
N ASP A 193 51.24 -47.60 28.33
CA ASP A 193 51.34 -48.14 29.69
C ASP A 193 51.84 -49.59 29.69
N ASN A 194 51.34 -50.43 28.77
CA ASN A 194 51.83 -51.79 28.61
C ASN A 194 53.30 -51.83 28.15
N ALA A 195 53.73 -50.90 27.29
CA ALA A 195 55.12 -50.80 26.83
C ALA A 195 56.10 -50.32 27.92
N LYS A 196 55.62 -49.62 28.96
CA LYS A 196 56.42 -49.25 30.14
C LYS A 196 56.48 -50.34 31.21
N GLY A 197 55.58 -51.33 31.13
CA GLY A 197 55.41 -52.41 32.10
C GLY A 197 56.35 -53.61 31.94
N ASP A 198 57.31 -53.56 31.01
CA ASP A 198 58.32 -54.61 30.82
C ASP A 198 59.69 -54.18 31.41
N PRO A 199 59.92 -54.31 32.73
CA PRO A 199 61.26 -54.39 33.28
C PRO A 199 61.81 -55.81 33.03
N LYS A 200 63.01 -55.87 32.43
CA LYS A 200 63.82 -57.09 32.38
C LYS A 200 64.09 -57.68 33.76
#